data_AF-A0AA86MYT0-F1
#
_entry.id   AF-A0AA86MYT0-F1
#
_cell.length_a   1.000
_cell.length_b   1.000
_cell.length_c   1.000
_cell.angle_alpha   90.00
_cell.angle_beta   90.00
_cell.angle_gamma   90.00
#
_symmetry.space_group_name_H-M   'P 1'
#
loop_
_entity.id
_entity.type
_entity.pdbx_description
1 polymer ?
#
loop_
_entity_poly.entity_id
_entity_poly.type
_entity_poly.pdbx_seq_one_letter_code
_entity_poly.pdbx_strand_id
1 'polypeptide(L)'
;MLNDESVIADRLRATNMEYRELEEAHHRLDAELADLQKRHVLTPAEELLKKQIQKEKLSKKDQMAELIRRAREERLGTPTR
;
A
#
# COMPACT_ATOMS: atom_id res chain seq x y z
N MET A 1 -2.85 19.87 -5.02
CA MET A 1 -3.48 19.39 -3.78
C MET A 1 -2.82 18.07 -3.39
N LEU A 2 -1.68 18.09 -2.71
CA LEU A 2 -1.05 16.86 -2.17
C LEU A 2 -1.55 16.55 -0.74
N ASN A 3 -2.22 17.50 -0.10
CA ASN A 3 -2.60 17.39 1.30
C ASN A 3 -3.79 16.44 1.51
N ASP A 4 -4.71 16.34 0.56
CA ASP A 4 -5.93 15.54 0.73
C ASP A 4 -5.66 14.03 0.76
N GLU A 5 -4.77 13.53 -0.10
CA GLU A 5 -4.43 12.09 -0.09
C GLU A 5 -3.71 11.69 1.19
N SER A 6 -2.74 12.49 1.65
CA SER A 6 -2.05 12.23 2.93
C SER A 6 -2.98 12.35 4.14
N VAL A 7 -3.92 13.31 4.14
CA VAL A 7 -4.92 13.45 5.22
C VAL A 7 -5.92 12.30 5.22
N ILE A 8 -6.36 11.84 4.03
CA ILE A 8 -7.25 10.68 3.91
C ILE A 8 -6.54 9.40 4.32
N ALA A 9 -5.28 9.23 3.92
CA ALA A 9 -4.45 8.10 4.33
C ALA A 9 -4.23 8.06 5.85
N ASP A 10 -3.91 9.20 6.48
CA ASP A 10 -3.73 9.29 7.94
C ASP A 10 -5.02 8.95 8.70
N ARG A 11 -6.17 9.46 8.21
CA ARG A 11 -7.47 9.13 8.77
C ARG A 11 -7.80 7.65 8.58
N LEU A 12 -7.61 7.10 7.38
CA LEU A 12 -7.80 5.67 7.09
C LEU A 12 -6.92 4.81 8.00
N ARG A 13 -5.68 5.21 8.27
CA ARG A 13 -4.79 4.49 9.19
C ARG A 13 -5.32 4.49 10.63
N ALA A 14 -5.98 5.57 11.05
CA ALA A 14 -6.56 5.69 12.39
C ALA A 14 -7.91 4.98 12.53
N THR A 15 -8.76 4.99 11.49
CA THR A 15 -10.14 4.47 11.55
C THR A 15 -10.35 3.14 10.85
N ASN A 16 -9.48 2.74 9.92
CA ASN A 16 -9.62 1.54 9.10
C ASN A 16 -8.48 0.55 9.37
N MET A 17 -8.81 -0.53 10.08
CA MET A 17 -7.88 -1.63 10.35
C MET A 17 -7.32 -2.24 9.06
N GLU A 18 -8.12 -2.31 8.00
CA GLU A 18 -7.71 -2.89 6.72
C GLU A 18 -6.58 -2.08 6.07
N TYR A 19 -6.62 -0.75 6.20
CA TYR A 19 -5.53 0.11 5.73
C TYR A 19 -4.24 -0.13 6.52
N ARG A 20 -4.36 -0.30 7.84
CA ARG A 20 -3.22 -0.60 8.71
C ARG A 20 -2.60 -1.96 8.39
N GLU A 21 -3.42 -2.99 8.18
CA GLU A 21 -2.94 -4.32 7.77
C GLU A 21 -2.28 -4.29 6.39
N LEU A 22 -2.86 -3.56 5.42
CA LEU A 22 -2.25 -3.35 4.10
C LEU A 22 -0.89 -2.67 4.22
N GLU A 23 -0.77 -1.68 5.10
CA GLU A 23 0.45 -0.93 5.32
C GLU A 23 1.52 -1.80 6.00
N GLU A 24 1.16 -2.56 7.04
CA GLU A 24 2.06 -3.53 7.67
C GLU A 24 2.52 -4.61 6.68
N ALA A 25 1.62 -5.12 5.86
CA ALA A 25 1.95 -6.08 4.82
C ALA A 25 2.84 -5.47 3.73
N HIS A 26 2.63 -4.20 3.36
CA HIS A 26 3.50 -3.47 2.45
C HIS A 26 4.89 -3.26 3.06
N HIS A 27 4.97 -2.90 4.35
CA HIS A 27 6.23 -2.69 5.06
C HIS A 27 7.03 -3.99 5.20
N ARG A 28 6.34 -5.11 5.43
CA ARG A 28 6.95 -6.46 5.45
C ARG A 28 7.51 -6.83 4.08
N LEU A 29 6.75 -6.62 3.02
CA LEU A 29 7.21 -6.84 1.64
C LEU A 29 8.38 -5.94 1.27
N ASP A 30 8.39 -4.69 1.74
CA ASP A 30 9.51 -3.77 1.53
C ASP A 30 10.77 -4.24 2.24
N ALA A 31 10.63 -4.75 3.47
CA ALA A 31 11.74 -5.34 4.22
C ALA A 31 12.31 -6.60 3.54
N GLU A 32 11.45 -7.50 3.04
CA GLU A 32 11.89 -8.65 2.24
C GLU A 32 12.57 -8.21 0.94
N LEU A 33 12.02 -7.22 0.24
CA LEU A 33 12.64 -6.65 -0.96
C LEU A 33 14.00 -6.02 -0.66
N ALA A 34 14.13 -5.33 0.47
CA ALA A 34 15.36 -4.68 0.90
C ALA A 34 16.44 -5.70 1.28
N ASP A 35 16.08 -6.81 1.94
CA ASP A 35 16.99 -7.91 2.23
C ASP A 35 17.49 -8.57 0.94
N LEU A 36 16.57 -8.83 0.01
CA LEU A 36 16.89 -9.32 -1.33
C LEU A 36 17.79 -8.35 -2.11
N GLN A 37 17.57 -7.04 -2.02
CA GLN A 37 18.43 -6.04 -2.66
C GLN A 37 19.82 -5.93 -2.04
N LYS A 38 19.95 -6.18 -0.72
CA LYS A 38 21.25 -6.24 -0.05
C LYS A 38 22.10 -7.42 -0.53
N ARG A 39 21.45 -8.51 -0.96
CA ARG A 39 22.14 -9.64 -1.60
C ARG A 39 22.50 -9.27 -3.03
N HIS A 40 23.78 -8.93 -3.21
CA HIS A 40 24.36 -8.52 -4.49
C HIS A 40 24.30 -9.62 -5.59
N VAL A 41 23.96 -10.87 -5.21
CA VAL A 41 23.77 -12.01 -6.11
C VAL A 41 22.43 -12.66 -5.74
N LEU A 42 21.40 -12.37 -6.53
CA LEU A 42 20.08 -12.99 -6.39
C LEU A 42 20.09 -14.34 -7.12
N THR A 43 19.73 -15.40 -6.40
CA THR A 43 19.45 -16.69 -7.02
C THR A 43 18.15 -16.64 -7.84
N PRO A 44 17.94 -17.56 -8.80
CA PRO A 44 16.69 -17.60 -9.57
C PRO A 44 15.42 -17.72 -8.70
N ALA A 45 15.52 -18.34 -7.52
CA ALA A 45 14.44 -18.36 -6.53
C ALA A 45 14.16 -16.97 -5.94
N GLU A 46 15.22 -16.19 -5.68
CA GLU A 46 15.13 -14.82 -5.17
C GLU A 46 14.64 -13.81 -6.23
N GLU A 47 15.00 -13.99 -7.50
CA GLU A 47 14.43 -13.23 -8.62
C GLU A 47 12.91 -13.45 -8.75
N LEU A 48 12.45 -14.69 -8.56
CA LEU A 48 11.02 -15.03 -8.51
C LEU A 48 10.34 -14.38 -7.31
N LEU A 49 10.93 -14.47 -6.12
CA LEU A 49 10.44 -13.80 -4.91
C LEU A 49 10.35 -12.29 -5.12
N LYS A 50 11.38 -11.65 -5.67
CA LYS A 50 11.38 -10.21 -5.96
C LYS A 50 10.25 -9.81 -6.91
N LYS A 51 9.99 -10.58 -7.97
CA LYS A 51 8.85 -10.36 -8.87
C LYS A 51 7.51 -10.56 -8.17
N GLN A 52 7.42 -11.55 -7.29
CA GLN A 52 6.20 -11.85 -6.54
C GLN A 52 5.90 -10.74 -5.53
N ILE A 53 6.92 -10.29 -4.78
CA ILE A 53 6.88 -9.15 -3.86
C ILE A 53 6.50 -7.87 -4.61
N GLN A 54 7.08 -7.60 -5.79
CA GLN A 54 6.69 -6.43 -6.59
C GLN A 54 5.22 -6.48 -7.02
N LYS A 55 4.72 -7.65 -7.44
CA LYS A 55 3.30 -7.83 -7.77
C LYS A 55 2.40 -7.62 -6.55
N GLU A 56 2.71 -8.22 -5.42
CA GLU A 56 1.94 -8.01 -4.20
C GLU A 56 1.99 -6.56 -3.71
N LYS A 57 3.17 -5.93 -3.79
CA LYS A 57 3.34 -4.53 -3.42
C LYS A 57 2.51 -3.62 -4.31
N LEU A 58 2.44 -3.91 -5.62
CA LEU A 58 1.55 -3.21 -6.54
C LEU A 58 0.08 -3.45 -6.16
N SER A 59 -0.33 -4.70 -5.92
CA SER A 59 -1.71 -5.02 -5.50
C SER A 59 -2.10 -4.30 -4.20
N LYS A 60 -1.22 -4.29 -3.19
CA LYS A 60 -1.45 -3.59 -1.92
C LYS A 60 -1.52 -2.08 -2.11
N LYS A 61 -0.69 -1.52 -2.99
CA LYS A 61 -0.73 -0.11 -3.36
C LYS A 61 -2.03 0.23 -4.10
N ASP A 62 -2.48 -0.61 -5.02
CA ASP A 62 -3.78 -0.46 -5.70
C ASP A 62 -4.93 -0.51 -4.69
N GLN A 63 -4.91 -1.44 -3.72
CA GLN A 63 -5.91 -1.49 -2.64
C GLN A 63 -5.89 -0.22 -1.76
N MET A 64 -4.71 0.29 -1.40
CA MET A 64 -4.61 1.56 -0.67
C MET A 64 -5.16 2.73 -1.50
N ALA A 65 -4.84 2.79 -2.79
CA ALA A 65 -5.32 3.83 -3.69
C ALA A 65 -6.85 3.76 -3.88
N GLU A 66 -7.42 2.56 -4.00
CA GLU A 66 -8.87 2.32 -3.99
C GLU A 66 -9.51 2.84 -2.71
N LEU A 67 -8.94 2.52 -1.54
CA LEU A 67 -9.46 3.00 -0.25
C LEU A 67 -9.40 4.52 -0.14
N ILE A 68 -8.28 5.14 -0.54
CA ILE A 68 -8.12 6.60 -0.53
C ILE A 68 -9.13 7.23 -1.50
N ARG A 69 -9.32 6.64 -2.69
CA ARG A 69 -10.26 7.11 -3.69
C ARG A 69 -11.70 7.03 -3.17
N ARG A 70 -12.11 5.89 -2.61
CA ARG A 70 -13.44 5.73 -1.99
C ARG A 70 -13.67 6.69 -0.83
N ALA A 71 -12.70 6.82 0.07
CA ALA A 71 -12.79 7.76 1.19
C ALA A 71 -12.83 9.23 0.72
N ARG A 72 -12.15 9.55 -0.38
CA ARG A 72 -12.24 10.86 -1.03
C ARG A 72 -13.63 11.08 -1.63
N GLU A 73 -14.16 10.07 -2.32
CA GLU A 73 -15.51 10.10 -2.89
C GLU A 73 -16.58 10.20 -1.81
N GLU A 74 -16.49 9.48 -0.69
CA GLU A 74 -17.39 9.64 0.44
C GLU A 74 -17.30 11.04 1.06
N ARG A 75 -16.09 11.60 1.14
CA ARG A 75 -15.86 12.96 1.69
C ARG A 75 -16.34 14.07 0.76
N LEU A 76 -16.23 13.90 -0.57
CA LEU A 76 -16.77 14.84 -1.56
C LEU A 76 -18.25 14.57 -1.91
N GLY A 77 -18.73 13.37 -1.58
CA GLY A 77 -20.00 12.79 -2.02
C GLY A 77 -21.13 12.90 -1.00
N THR A 78 -21.07 13.88 -0.10
CA THR A 78 -22.28 14.37 0.56
C THR A 78 -22.80 15.64 -0.12
N PRO A 79 -23.45 15.57 -1.31
CA PRO A 79 -24.65 16.36 -1.50
C PRO A 79 -25.76 15.66 -0.71
N THR A 80 -26.18 16.31 0.36
CA THR A 80 -27.53 16.25 0.94
C THR A 80 -28.57 15.57 0.03
N ARG A 81 -29.19 14.50 0.58
CA ARG A 81 -30.61 14.11 0.46
C ARG A 81 -31.18 13.79 -0.92
#